data_AF-A0A2P2JXK3-F1
#
_entry.id   AF-A0A2P2JXK3-F1
#
_cell.length_a   1.000
_cell.length_b   1.000
_cell.length_c   1.000
_cell.angle_alpha   90.00
_cell.angle_beta   90.00
_cell.angle_gamma   90.00
#
_symmetry.space_group_name_H-M   'P 1'
#
loop_
_entity.id
_entity.type
_entity.pdbx_description
1 polymer ?
#
loop_
_entity_poly.entity_id
_entity_poly.type
_entity_poly.pdbx_seq_one_letter_code
_entity_poly.pdbx_strand_id
1 'polypeptide(L)'
;MGFLGSVILSFAFSMFKQRKLVKRHAAEIFTSVGISTLFSLYSTALAGRLVGLEPTLTVSILPRCITVALALSIVSFFEGANSSLTAAAVVVTGLIGANFVQATLDKLQFRDPIARGIATASSAHGLGTAALSAKEPEALPFCAIAYALTGIFGSLICSVPAVRQSLLAVVG
;
A
#
# COMPACT_ATOMS: atom_id res chain seq x y z
N MET A 1 18.40 -8.13 -8.26
CA MET A 1 17.36 -7.30 -8.90
C MET A 1 17.36 -7.50 -10.42
N GLY A 2 17.04 -8.69 -10.94
CA GLY A 2 17.10 -8.96 -12.40
C GLY A 2 15.78 -8.72 -13.15
N PHE A 3 14.63 -8.98 -12.51
CA PHE A 3 13.33 -9.01 -13.20
C PHE A 3 12.46 -7.76 -13.00
N LEU A 4 12.91 -6.78 -12.20
CA LEU A 4 12.10 -5.60 -11.89
C LEU A 4 11.72 -4.81 -13.16
N GLY A 5 12.65 -4.67 -14.11
CA GLY A 5 12.37 -4.02 -15.40
C GLY A 5 11.27 -4.74 -16.19
N SER A 6 11.29 -6.08 -16.22
CA SER A 6 10.27 -6.88 -16.91
C SER A 6 8.88 -6.73 -16.27
N VAL A 7 8.83 -6.66 -14.93
CA VAL A 7 7.59 -6.39 -14.19
C VAL A 7 7.04 -4.99 -14.50
N ILE A 8 7.90 -3.97 -14.50
CA ILE A 8 7.51 -2.59 -14.81
C ILE A 8 6.95 -2.49 -16.24
N LEU A 9 7.62 -3.12 -17.22
CA LEU A 9 7.13 -3.17 -18.60
C LEU A 9 5.77 -3.87 -18.69
N SER A 10 5.60 -5.00 -18.01
CA SER A 10 4.34 -5.75 -17.99
C SER A 10 3.18 -4.92 -17.40
N PHE A 11 3.45 -4.18 -16.32
CA PHE A 11 2.48 -3.27 -15.71
C PHE A 11 2.10 -2.14 -16.68
N ALA A 12 3.09 -1.54 -17.34
CA ALA A 12 2.86 -0.47 -18.31
C ALA A 12 1.97 -0.93 -19.48
N PHE A 13 2.23 -2.11 -20.05
CA PHE A 13 1.39 -2.69 -21.11
C PHE A 13 -0.04 -2.98 -20.63
N SER A 14 -0.20 -3.57 -19.44
CA SER A 14 -1.52 -3.89 -18.87
C SER A 14 -2.35 -2.62 -18.62
N MET A 15 -1.74 -1.60 -18.00
CA MET A 15 -2.35 -0.29 -17.82
C MET A 15 -2.71 0.37 -19.15
N PHE A 16 -1.81 0.34 -20.14
CA PHE A 16 -2.06 0.95 -21.44
C PHE A 16 -3.22 0.28 -22.18
N LYS A 17 -3.36 -1.04 -22.05
CA LYS A 17 -4.49 -1.80 -22.61
C LYS A 17 -5.82 -1.37 -21.99
N GLN A 18 -5.84 -1.12 -20.68
CA GLN A 18 -7.04 -0.67 -19.95
C GLN A 18 -7.17 0.84 -19.76
N ARG A 19 -6.38 1.65 -20.49
CA ARG A 19 -6.31 3.12 -20.33
C ARG A 19 -7.66 3.84 -20.42
N LYS A 20 -8.60 3.32 -21.21
CA LYS A 20 -9.95 3.91 -21.33
C LYS A 20 -10.75 3.74 -20.03
N LEU A 21 -10.71 2.55 -19.42
CA LEU A 21 -11.37 2.29 -18.13
C LEU A 21 -10.69 3.06 -17.00
N VAL A 22 -9.35 3.05 -16.98
CA VAL A 22 -8.57 3.84 -16.02
C VAL A 22 -8.92 5.32 -16.10
N LYS A 23 -8.98 5.89 -17.30
CA LYS A 23 -9.34 7.30 -17.50
C LYS A 23 -10.78 7.58 -17.09
N ARG A 24 -11.70 6.64 -17.34
CA ARG A 24 -13.11 6.75 -16.96
C ARG A 24 -13.29 6.79 -15.43
N HIS A 25 -12.51 5.99 -14.69
CA HIS A 25 -12.59 5.88 -13.24
C HIS A 25 -11.43 6.56 -12.50
N ALA A 26 -10.78 7.54 -13.14
CA ALA A 26 -9.57 8.15 -12.59
C ALA A 26 -9.84 8.84 -11.25
N ALA A 27 -10.97 9.54 -11.13
CA ALA A 27 -11.32 10.24 -9.90
C ALA A 27 -11.52 9.26 -8.74
N GLU A 28 -12.23 8.15 -8.98
CA GLU A 28 -12.49 7.10 -8.00
C GLU A 28 -11.19 6.39 -7.58
N ILE A 29 -10.30 6.10 -8.53
CA ILE A 29 -8.99 5.50 -8.24
C ILE A 29 -8.14 6.44 -7.38
N PHE A 30 -8.01 7.71 -7.78
CA PHE A 30 -7.19 8.68 -7.04
C PHE A 30 -7.71 8.94 -5.63
N THR A 31 -9.02 9.15 -5.48
CA THR A 31 -9.64 9.43 -4.18
C THR A 31 -9.59 8.21 -3.25
N SER A 32 -9.92 7.01 -3.76
CA SER A 32 -9.88 5.78 -2.96
C SER A 32 -8.47 5.46 -2.48
N VAL A 33 -7.45 5.57 -3.33
CA VAL A 33 -6.06 5.32 -2.93
C VAL A 33 -5.54 6.38 -1.96
N GLY A 34 -5.90 7.64 -2.15
CA GLY A 34 -5.53 8.71 -1.21
C GLY A 34 -6.12 8.47 0.18
N ILE A 35 -7.42 8.16 0.25
CA ILE A 35 -8.11 7.85 1.50
C ILE A 35 -7.56 6.57 2.14
N SER A 36 -7.34 5.51 1.37
CA SER A 36 -6.81 4.24 1.89
C SER A 36 -5.41 4.40 2.45
N THR A 37 -4.56 5.21 1.81
CA THR A 37 -3.20 5.49 2.27
C THR A 37 -3.23 6.23 3.60
N LEU A 38 -4.05 7.29 3.70
CA LEU A 38 -4.23 8.04 4.95
C LEU A 38 -4.76 7.12 6.05
N PHE A 39 -5.82 6.37 5.76
CA PHE A 39 -6.40 5.41 6.69
C PHE A 39 -5.37 4.38 7.14
N SER A 40 -4.55 3.84 6.24
CA SER A 40 -3.51 2.86 6.57
C SER A 40 -2.48 3.41 7.55
N LEU A 41 -2.01 4.65 7.37
CA LEU A 41 -1.05 5.28 8.26
C LEU A 41 -1.63 5.49 9.66
N TYR A 42 -2.81 6.10 9.75
CA TYR A 42 -3.45 6.41 11.04
C TYR A 42 -3.99 5.17 11.76
N SER A 43 -4.54 4.20 11.03
CA SER A 43 -4.97 2.93 11.64
C SER A 43 -3.79 2.15 12.20
N THR A 44 -2.63 2.16 11.53
CA THR A 44 -1.41 1.53 12.04
C THR A 44 -0.88 2.26 13.27
N ALA A 45 -0.86 3.59 13.26
CA ALA A 45 -0.49 4.40 14.43
C ALA A 45 -1.37 4.09 15.65
N LEU A 46 -2.70 4.09 15.44
CA LEU A 46 -3.67 3.81 16.48
C LEU A 46 -3.57 2.38 16.98
N ALA A 47 -3.43 1.40 16.08
CA ALA A 47 -3.26 0.00 16.45
C ALA A 47 -2.01 -0.22 17.30
N GLY A 48 -0.88 0.40 16.93
CA GLY A 48 0.35 0.29 17.71
C GLY A 48 0.19 0.85 19.12
N ARG A 49 -0.46 2.00 19.27
CA ARG A 49 -0.78 2.58 20.58
C ARG A 49 -1.72 1.71 21.40
N LEU A 50 -2.78 1.17 20.79
CA LEU A 50 -3.75 0.31 21.48
C LEU A 50 -3.13 -1.00 21.97
N VAL A 51 -2.16 -1.54 21.24
CA VAL A 51 -1.40 -2.74 21.63
C VAL A 51 -0.31 -2.41 22.66
N GLY A 52 -0.02 -1.12 22.91
CA GLY A 52 1.03 -0.69 23.83
C GLY A 52 2.44 -0.89 23.26
N LEU A 53 2.60 -0.83 21.94
CA LEU A 53 3.92 -0.87 21.30
C LEU A 53 4.70 0.41 21.65
N GLU A 54 6.01 0.27 21.81
CA GLU A 54 6.90 1.42 21.97
C GLU A 54 6.73 2.40 20.80
N PRO A 55 6.75 3.73 21.04
CA PRO A 55 6.52 4.73 19.98
C PRO A 55 7.45 4.57 18.78
N THR A 56 8.73 4.28 19.03
CA THR A 56 9.74 4.06 17.98
C THR A 56 9.40 2.86 17.09
N LEU A 57 8.91 1.76 17.69
CA LEU A 57 8.46 0.57 16.97
C LEU A 57 7.20 0.85 16.18
N THR A 58 6.24 1.57 16.76
CA THR A 58 4.99 1.96 16.08
C THR A 58 5.28 2.83 14.86
N VAL A 59 6.14 3.84 15.00
CA VAL A 59 6.58 4.70 13.90
C VAL A 59 7.24 3.88 12.79
N SER A 60 8.07 2.91 13.16
CA SER A 60 8.77 2.04 12.20
C SER A 60 7.83 1.20 11.34
N ILE A 61 6.63 0.86 11.84
CA ILE A 61 5.67 0.04 11.10
C ILE A 61 4.60 0.86 10.37
N LEU A 62 4.57 2.20 10.51
CA LEU A 62 3.58 3.06 9.86
C LEU A 62 3.45 2.80 8.34
N PRO A 63 4.54 2.80 7.54
CA PRO A 63 4.44 2.62 6.09
C PRO A 63 4.35 1.15 5.65
N ARG A 64 3.83 0.24 6.48
CA ARG A 64 3.82 -1.22 6.20
C ARG A 64 3.07 -1.65 4.94
N CYS A 65 2.14 -0.84 4.44
CA CYS A 65 1.34 -1.14 3.24
C CYS A 65 1.97 -0.61 1.94
N ILE A 66 3.19 -0.07 2.00
CA ILE A 66 3.95 0.47 0.87
C ILE A 66 5.12 -0.47 0.54
N THR A 67 5.80 -0.27 -0.59
CA THR A 67 7.02 -1.03 -0.92
C THR A 67 8.14 -0.77 0.06
N VAL A 68 9.00 -1.78 0.28
CA VAL A 68 10.17 -1.64 1.16
C VAL A 68 11.01 -0.42 0.79
N ALA A 69 11.32 -0.22 -0.50
CA ALA A 69 12.14 0.90 -0.94
C ALA A 69 11.53 2.27 -0.55
N LEU A 70 10.22 2.46 -0.79
CA LEU A 70 9.55 3.72 -0.47
C LEU A 70 9.26 3.86 1.03
N ALA A 71 8.94 2.76 1.72
CA ALA A 71 8.72 2.73 3.15
C ALA A 71 9.98 3.16 3.92
N LEU A 72 11.16 2.69 3.48
CA LEU A 72 12.45 3.13 4.04
C LEU A 72 12.71 4.62 3.81
N SER A 73 12.33 5.17 2.65
CA SER A 73 12.40 6.62 2.43
C SER A 73 11.43 7.38 3.34
N ILE A 74 10.19 6.92 3.48
CA ILE A 74 9.18 7.55 4.34
C ILE A 74 9.61 7.52 5.81
N VAL A 75 10.10 6.39 6.29
CA VAL A 75 10.46 6.24 7.71
C VAL A 75 11.66 7.10 8.08
N SER A 76 12.54 7.43 7.12
CA SER A 76 13.67 8.35 7.34
C SER A 76 13.24 9.77 7.74
N PHE A 77 11.97 10.12 7.52
CA PHE A 77 11.41 11.39 7.99
C PHE A 77 11.07 11.42 9.49
N PHE A 78 11.16 10.29 10.18
CA PHE A 78 10.82 10.14 11.60
C PHE A 78 12.06 9.72 12.39
N GLU A 79 12.38 10.50 13.43
CA GLU A 79 13.53 10.20 14.29
C GLU A 79 13.31 8.94 15.12
N GLY A 80 14.39 8.18 15.35
CA GLY A 80 14.37 6.96 16.17
C GLY A 80 13.74 5.74 15.51
N ALA A 81 13.27 5.84 14.27
CA ALA A 81 12.67 4.71 13.57
C ALA A 81 13.70 3.69 13.07
N ASN A 82 13.32 2.41 13.07
CA ASN A 82 14.17 1.30 12.70
C ASN A 82 13.86 0.80 11.28
N SER A 83 14.79 1.03 10.36
CA SER A 83 14.71 0.61 8.96
C SER A 83 14.57 -0.91 8.78
N SER A 84 15.27 -1.71 9.58
CA SER A 84 15.21 -3.18 9.48
C SER A 84 13.82 -3.69 9.88
N LEU A 85 13.23 -3.12 10.93
CA LEU A 85 11.87 -3.44 11.34
C LEU A 85 10.85 -2.99 10.29
N THR A 86 11.06 -1.81 9.70
CA THR A 86 10.21 -1.29 8.62
C THR A 86 10.15 -2.27 7.45
N ALA A 87 11.31 -2.74 6.99
CA ALA A 87 11.40 -3.71 5.91
C ALA A 87 10.71 -5.04 6.26
N ALA A 88 10.91 -5.55 7.48
CA ALA A 88 10.27 -6.77 7.95
C ALA A 88 8.73 -6.62 8.01
N ALA A 89 8.24 -5.51 8.55
CA ALA A 89 6.80 -5.23 8.67
C ALA A 89 6.12 -5.14 7.30
N VAL A 90 6.77 -4.50 6.32
CA VAL A 90 6.28 -4.47 4.93
C VAL A 90 6.17 -5.89 4.38
N VAL A 91 7.24 -6.70 4.45
CA VAL A 91 7.24 -8.06 3.91
C VAL A 91 6.15 -8.91 4.57
N VAL A 92 6.00 -8.85 5.90
CA VAL A 92 4.96 -9.58 6.63
C VAL A 92 3.56 -9.15 6.16
N THR A 93 3.33 -7.84 5.99
CA THR A 93 2.05 -7.30 5.51
C THR A 93 1.72 -7.84 4.13
N GLY A 94 2.68 -7.82 3.22
CA GLY A 94 2.52 -8.36 1.87
C GLY A 94 2.28 -9.86 1.84
N LEU A 95 2.96 -10.64 2.69
CA LEU A 95 2.75 -12.08 2.80
C LEU A 95 1.36 -12.42 3.32
N ILE A 96 0.90 -11.71 4.35
CA ILE A 96 -0.48 -11.86 4.86
C ILE A 96 -1.47 -11.55 3.73
N GLY A 97 -1.32 -10.42 3.06
CA GLY A 97 -2.18 -10.07 1.94
C GLY A 97 -2.16 -11.09 0.82
N ALA A 98 -0.99 -11.58 0.41
CA ALA A 98 -0.85 -12.59 -0.64
C ALA A 98 -1.63 -13.89 -0.34
N ASN A 99 -1.71 -14.29 0.93
CA ASN A 99 -2.40 -15.51 1.33
C ASN A 99 -3.91 -15.30 1.55
N PHE A 100 -4.32 -14.13 2.05
CA PHE A 100 -5.68 -13.93 2.55
C PHE A 100 -6.55 -12.97 1.74
N VAL A 101 -5.98 -12.17 0.82
CA VAL A 101 -6.74 -11.07 0.16
C VAL A 101 -7.90 -11.58 -0.69
N GLN A 102 -7.70 -12.63 -1.49
CA GLN A 102 -8.77 -13.22 -2.32
C GLN A 102 -9.91 -13.75 -1.47
N ALA A 103 -9.59 -14.59 -0.48
CA ALA A 103 -10.59 -15.15 0.43
C ALA A 103 -11.36 -14.05 1.17
N THR A 104 -10.69 -12.96 1.53
CA THR A 104 -11.32 -11.80 2.17
C THR A 104 -12.26 -11.08 1.20
N LEU A 105 -11.83 -10.80 -0.03
CA LEU A 105 -12.64 -10.13 -1.06
C LEU A 105 -13.86 -10.98 -1.46
N ASP A 106 -13.69 -12.30 -1.58
CA ASP A 106 -14.77 -13.24 -1.90
C ASP A 106 -15.82 -13.30 -0.77
N LYS A 107 -15.35 -13.37 0.49
CA LYS A 107 -16.23 -13.36 1.66
C LYS A 107 -17.03 -12.05 1.77
N LEU A 108 -16.41 -10.93 1.42
CA LEU A 108 -17.06 -9.62 1.36
C LEU A 108 -17.86 -9.40 0.07
N GLN A 109 -17.92 -10.39 -0.82
CA GLN A 109 -18.67 -10.38 -2.08
C GLN A 109 -18.26 -9.26 -3.07
N PHE A 110 -17.02 -8.76 -2.99
CA PHE A 110 -16.49 -7.83 -3.97
C PHE A 110 -16.16 -8.56 -5.26
N ARG A 111 -16.84 -8.24 -6.37
CA ARG A 111 -16.65 -8.89 -7.68
C ARG A 111 -16.01 -8.00 -8.74
N ASP A 112 -15.98 -6.69 -8.50
CA ASP A 112 -15.42 -5.73 -9.45
C ASP A 112 -13.89 -5.79 -9.46
N PRO A 113 -13.24 -6.10 -10.61
CA PRO A 113 -11.78 -6.15 -10.70
C PRO A 113 -11.10 -4.80 -10.40
N ILE A 114 -11.80 -3.67 -10.61
CA ILE A 114 -11.29 -2.34 -10.23
C ILE A 114 -11.14 -2.27 -8.71
N ALA A 115 -12.23 -2.55 -7.99
CA ALA A 115 -12.25 -2.50 -6.53
C ALA A 115 -11.28 -3.52 -5.91
N ARG A 116 -11.30 -4.77 -6.40
CA ARG A 116 -10.40 -5.84 -5.93
C ARG A 116 -8.93 -5.48 -6.13
N GLY A 117 -8.59 -4.91 -7.29
CA GLY A 117 -7.22 -4.53 -7.61
C GLY A 117 -6.71 -3.36 -6.76
N ILE A 118 -7.52 -2.30 -6.63
CA ILE A 118 -7.17 -1.14 -5.79
C ILE A 118 -7.01 -1.54 -4.33
N ALA A 119 -8.00 -2.26 -3.77
CA ALA A 119 -7.98 -2.69 -2.38
C ALA A 119 -6.73 -3.52 -2.07
N THR A 120 -6.41 -4.48 -2.95
CA THR A 120 -5.28 -5.38 -2.76
C THR A 120 -3.94 -4.66 -2.80
N ALA A 121 -3.72 -3.80 -3.81
CA ALA A 121 -2.46 -3.09 -3.94
C ALA A 121 -2.26 -2.07 -2.81
N SER A 122 -3.32 -1.39 -2.37
CA SER A 122 -3.24 -0.43 -1.26
C SER A 122 -3.07 -1.09 0.11
N SER A 123 -3.49 -2.35 0.30
CA SER A 123 -3.33 -3.05 1.58
C SER A 123 -2.09 -3.95 1.67
N ALA A 124 -1.65 -4.52 0.54
CA ALA A 124 -0.67 -5.60 0.49
C ALA A 124 0.37 -5.45 -0.62
N HIS A 125 0.45 -4.26 -1.22
CA HIS A 125 1.49 -3.84 -2.16
C HIS A 125 1.78 -4.89 -3.26
N GLY A 126 3.04 -5.01 -3.69
CA GLY A 126 3.44 -5.90 -4.78
C GLY A 126 3.20 -7.39 -4.53
N LEU A 127 3.30 -7.87 -3.28
CA LEU A 127 3.12 -9.31 -2.98
C LEU A 127 1.64 -9.70 -3.10
N GLY A 128 0.74 -8.91 -2.52
CA GLY A 128 -0.70 -9.09 -2.70
C GLY A 128 -1.12 -8.94 -4.16
N THR A 129 -0.55 -7.96 -4.87
CA THR A 129 -0.80 -7.77 -6.31
C THR A 129 -0.45 -9.01 -7.11
N ALA A 130 0.73 -9.58 -6.89
CA ALA A 130 1.16 -10.79 -7.59
C ALA A 130 0.21 -11.96 -7.32
N ALA A 131 -0.14 -12.19 -6.04
CA ALA A 131 -1.05 -13.26 -5.66
C ALA A 131 -2.46 -13.12 -6.23
N LEU A 132 -3.03 -11.90 -6.19
CA LEU A 132 -4.34 -11.63 -6.77
C LEU A 132 -4.32 -11.83 -8.28
N SER A 133 -3.40 -11.16 -8.97
CA SER A 133 -3.33 -11.17 -10.45
C SER A 133 -3.02 -12.54 -11.05
N ALA A 134 -2.42 -13.44 -10.27
CA ALA A 134 -2.17 -14.82 -10.71
C ALA A 134 -3.48 -15.59 -10.94
N LYS A 135 -4.55 -15.26 -10.21
CA LYS A 135 -5.88 -15.87 -10.41
C LYS A 135 -6.88 -14.94 -11.10
N GLU A 136 -6.69 -13.62 -11.00
CA GLU A 136 -7.55 -12.58 -11.56
C GLU A 136 -6.72 -11.58 -12.39
N PRO A 137 -6.28 -11.96 -13.60
CA PRO A 137 -5.42 -11.12 -14.44
C PRO A 137 -6.03 -9.76 -14.79
N GLU A 138 -7.36 -9.66 -14.82
CA GLU A 138 -8.13 -8.44 -15.08
C GLU A 138 -7.97 -7.37 -14.01
N ALA A 139 -7.61 -7.73 -12.77
CA ALA A 139 -7.38 -6.80 -11.67
C ALA A 139 -5.99 -6.12 -11.76
N LEU A 140 -5.05 -6.73 -12.48
CA LEU A 140 -3.65 -6.30 -12.57
C LEU A 140 -3.44 -4.82 -12.97
N PRO A 141 -4.11 -4.25 -14.00
CA PRO A 141 -3.94 -2.84 -14.35
C PRO A 141 -4.31 -1.90 -13.20
N PHE A 142 -5.33 -2.25 -12.43
CA PHE A 142 -5.79 -1.44 -11.29
C PHE A 142 -4.87 -1.61 -10.09
N CYS A 143 -4.36 -2.82 -9.84
CA CYS A 143 -3.29 -3.04 -8.87
C CYS A 143 -2.06 -2.20 -9.20
N ALA A 144 -1.61 -2.20 -10.46
CA ALA A 144 -0.41 -1.47 -10.89
C ALA A 144 -0.52 0.04 -10.63
N ILE A 145 -1.68 0.63 -10.93
CA ILE A 145 -1.93 2.06 -10.67
C ILE A 145 -2.00 2.34 -9.19
N ALA A 146 -2.81 1.58 -8.45
CA ALA A 146 -2.96 1.78 -7.01
C ALA A 146 -1.63 1.59 -6.28
N TYR A 147 -0.81 0.64 -6.72
CA TYR A 147 0.53 0.42 -6.20
C TYR A 147 1.45 1.64 -6.38
N ALA A 148 1.47 2.23 -7.57
CA ALA A 148 2.22 3.46 -7.82
C ALA A 148 1.68 4.65 -7.03
N LEU A 149 0.37 4.83 -7.02
CA LEU A 149 -0.30 5.94 -6.32
C LEU A 149 -0.15 5.84 -4.80
N THR A 150 -0.23 4.66 -4.20
CA THR A 150 -0.05 4.47 -2.75
C THR A 150 1.34 4.92 -2.32
N GLY A 151 2.37 4.64 -3.14
CA GLY A 151 3.73 5.12 -2.91
C GLY A 151 3.85 6.65 -3.02
N ILE A 152 3.23 7.25 -4.03
CA ILE A 152 3.22 8.71 -4.24
C ILE A 152 2.49 9.41 -3.08
N PHE A 153 1.26 8.99 -2.78
CA PHE A 153 0.46 9.57 -1.70
C PHE A 153 1.15 9.38 -0.35
N GLY A 154 1.65 8.19 -0.04
CA GLY A 154 2.33 7.93 1.23
C GLY A 154 3.55 8.83 1.41
N SER A 155 4.36 8.98 0.36
CA SER A 155 5.55 9.85 0.38
C SER A 155 5.17 11.33 0.54
N LEU A 156 4.18 11.81 -0.21
CA LEU A 156 3.73 13.21 -0.13
C LEU A 156 3.09 13.52 1.22
N ILE A 157 2.19 12.65 1.70
CA ILE A 157 1.48 12.79 2.98
C ILE A 157 2.49 12.84 4.13
N CYS A 158 3.44 11.90 4.19
CA CYS A 158 4.45 11.87 5.24
C CYS A 158 5.54 12.94 5.08
N SER A 159 5.72 13.55 3.92
CA SER A 159 6.66 14.66 3.74
C SER A 159 6.16 15.96 4.40
N VAL A 160 4.85 16.12 4.57
CA VAL A 160 4.25 17.30 5.20
C VAL A 160 4.50 17.29 6.72
N PRO A 161 5.19 18.31 7.30
CA PRO A 161 5.50 18.35 8.74
C PRO A 161 4.28 18.24 9.65
N ALA A 162 3.18 18.91 9.30
CA ALA A 162 1.94 18.87 10.07
C ALA A 162 1.37 17.46 10.20
N VAL A 163 1.46 16.65 9.13
CA VAL A 163 0.98 15.27 9.14
C VAL A 163 1.91 14.36 9.96
N ARG A 164 3.22 14.61 9.93
CA ARG A 164 4.16 13.85 10.77
C ARG A 164 3.88 14.10 12.25
N GLN A 165 3.69 15.36 12.63
CA GLN A 165 3.37 15.73 14.01
C GLN A 165 2.05 15.12 14.48
N SER A 166 1.01 15.11 13.63
CA SER A 166 -0.26 14.47 13.98
C SER A 166 -0.13 12.95 14.10
N LEU A 167 0.64 12.28 13.23
CA LEU A 167 0.93 10.85 13.35
C LEU A 167 1.66 10.54 14.67
N LEU A 168 2.70 11.30 15.00
CA LEU A 168 3.43 11.14 16.27
C LEU A 168 2.52 11.34 17.48
N ALA A 169 1.63 12.34 17.46
CA ALA A 169 0.65 12.55 18.52
C ALA A 169 -0.34 11.39 18.68
N VAL A 170 -0.71 10.72 17.57
CA VAL A 170 -1.55 9.52 17.62
C VAL A 170 -0.78 8.34 18.18
N VAL A 171 0.50 8.16 17.80
CA VAL A 171 1.37 7.10 18.33
C VAL A 171 1.52 7.21 19.85
N GLY A 172 1.63 8.43 20.38
CA GLY A 172 1.77 8.68 21.81
C GLY A 172 3.21 9.01 22.18
#